data_AF-A0A2J4PNH0-F1
#
_entry.id   AF-A0A2J4PNH0-F1
#
_cell.length_a   1.000
_cell.length_b   1.000
_cell.length_c   1.000
_cell.angle_alpha   90.00
_cell.angle_beta   90.00
_cell.angle_gamma   90.00
#
_symmetry.space_group_name_H-M   'P 1'
#
loop_
_entity.id
_entity.type
_entity.pdbx_description
1 polymer ?
#
loop_
_entity_poly.entity_id
_entity_poly.type
_entity_poly.pdbx_seq_one_letter_code
_entity_poly.pdbx_strand_id
1 'polypeptide(L)'
;MEVLEGHNKFYVNDADGNQVAEIVFVPTGEHLSIIEHTDVDPSLKGQGVGKKLVAKVVEKMRGEQRKIIPLCPFAKHEFDNTREYDDIRA
;
A
#
# COMPACT_ATOMS: atom_id res chain seq x y z
N MET A 1 14.14 3.32 7.83
CA MET A 1 13.51 3.37 6.50
C MET A 1 12.26 4.22 6.56
N GLU A 2 12.32 5.37 5.92
CA GLU A 2 11.21 6.29 5.74
C GLU A 2 10.32 5.84 4.58
N VAL A 3 9.01 6.07 4.67
CA VAL A 3 8.09 5.84 3.54
C VAL A 3 7.89 7.18 2.86
N LEU A 4 8.19 7.23 1.57
CA LEU A 4 8.09 8.41 0.73
C LEU A 4 6.82 8.32 -0.12
N GLU A 5 6.19 9.48 -0.37
CA GLU A 5 5.01 9.60 -1.23
C GLU A 5 5.42 10.08 -2.62
N GLY A 6 4.93 9.39 -3.65
CA GLY A 6 5.00 9.81 -5.04
C GLY A 6 3.61 9.91 -5.65
N HIS A 7 3.54 10.27 -6.94
CA HIS A 7 2.26 10.28 -7.64
C HIS A 7 1.67 8.87 -7.71
N ASN A 8 0.54 8.64 -7.03
CA ASN A 8 -0.17 7.36 -6.98
C ASN A 8 0.67 6.19 -6.44
N LYS A 9 1.68 6.48 -5.61
CA LYS A 9 2.48 5.43 -4.96
C LYS A 9 3.08 5.85 -3.63
N PHE A 10 3.38 4.86 -2.79
CA PHE A 10 4.34 5.00 -1.71
C PHE A 10 5.54 4.08 -1.96
N TYR A 11 6.72 4.50 -1.54
CA TYR A 11 7.93 3.73 -1.75
C TYR A 11 8.95 3.90 -0.62
N VAL A 12 9.94 3.01 -0.58
CA VAL A 12 11.04 3.04 0.38
C VAL A 12 12.34 2.93 -0.39
N ASN A 13 13.32 3.75 -0.02
CA ASN A 13 14.69 3.65 -0.51
C ASN A 13 15.61 3.01 0.53
N ASP A 14 16.66 2.32 0.06
CA ASP A 14 17.79 1.89 0.88
C ASP A 14 18.72 3.07 1.23
N ALA A 15 19.84 2.78 1.90
CA ALA A 15 20.82 3.79 2.29
C ALA A 15 21.57 4.42 1.10
N ASP A 16 21.63 3.71 -0.03
CA ASP A 16 22.29 4.15 -1.26
C ASP A 16 21.32 4.91 -2.19
N GLY A 17 20.05 5.00 -1.82
CA GLY A 17 19.00 5.72 -2.54
C GLY A 17 18.24 4.88 -3.56
N ASN A 18 18.47 3.57 -3.62
CA ASN A 18 17.73 2.67 -4.53
C ASN A 18 16.35 2.37 -3.96
N GLN A 19 15.32 2.39 -4.82
CA GLN A 19 13.98 1.98 -4.43
C GLN A 19 13.95 0.47 -4.20
N VAL A 20 13.61 0.07 -2.97
CA VAL A 20 13.61 -1.34 -2.50
C VAL A 20 12.23 -1.83 -2.06
N ALA A 21 11.22 -0.97 -2.08
CA ALA A 21 9.83 -1.39 -1.95
C ALA A 21 8.90 -0.32 -2.52
N GLU A 22 7.77 -0.74 -3.07
CA GLU A 22 6.72 0.17 -3.49
C GLU A 22 5.31 -0.43 -3.39
N ILE A 23 4.33 0.47 -3.33
CA ILE A 23 2.90 0.17 -3.48
C ILE A 23 2.30 1.20 -4.41
N VAL A 24 1.59 0.74 -5.44
CA VAL A 24 0.93 1.60 -6.43
C VAL A 24 -0.58 1.51 -6.24
N PHE A 25 -1.23 2.66 -6.21
CA PHE A 25 -2.68 2.77 -6.06
C PHE A 25 -3.27 3.76 -7.06
N VAL A 26 -4.39 3.40 -7.68
CA VAL A 26 -5.02 4.18 -8.73
C VAL A 26 -6.42 4.59 -8.30
N PRO A 27 -6.70 5.91 -8.18
CA PRO A 27 -8.07 6.39 -7.95
C PRO A 27 -8.99 5.95 -9.09
N THR A 28 -10.18 5.45 -8.75
CA THR A 28 -11.21 5.09 -9.73
C THR A 28 -12.55 5.69 -9.31
N GLY A 29 -13.12 6.51 -10.18
CA GLY A 29 -14.27 7.36 -9.82
C GLY A 29 -13.99 8.28 -8.62
N GLU A 30 -15.05 8.70 -7.94
CA GLU A 30 -14.96 9.68 -6.85
C GLU A 30 -14.65 9.05 -5.49
N HIS A 31 -15.04 7.79 -5.26
CA HIS A 31 -15.04 7.19 -3.92
C HIS A 31 -14.23 5.90 -3.80
N LEU A 32 -13.50 5.50 -4.84
CA LEU A 32 -12.74 4.26 -4.86
C LEU A 32 -11.28 4.49 -5.23
N SER A 33 -10.43 3.56 -4.79
CA SER A 33 -9.03 3.44 -5.18
C SER A 33 -8.65 1.97 -5.26
N ILE A 34 -7.83 1.61 -6.26
CA ILE A 34 -7.39 0.24 -6.50
C ILE A 34 -5.93 0.13 -6.06
N ILE A 35 -5.58 -0.86 -5.23
CA ILE A 35 -4.18 -1.25 -5.04
C ILE A 35 -3.84 -2.30 -6.09
N GLU A 36 -3.12 -1.91 -7.14
CA GLU A 36 -2.82 -2.80 -8.28
C GLU A 36 -1.46 -3.51 -8.16
N HIS A 37 -0.50 -2.90 -7.46
CA HIS A 37 0.84 -3.43 -7.36
C HIS A 37 1.43 -3.19 -5.98
N THR A 38 2.13 -4.18 -5.46
CA THR A 38 2.96 -4.08 -4.24
C THR A 38 4.14 -5.00 -4.43
N ASP A 39 5.34 -4.46 -4.32
CA ASP A 39 6.59 -5.21 -4.43
C ASP A 39 7.56 -4.77 -3.34
N VAL A 40 8.33 -5.74 -2.84
CA VAL A 40 9.26 -5.54 -1.74
C VAL A 40 10.49 -6.36 -2.06
N ASP A 41 11.65 -5.71 -2.10
CA ASP A 41 12.92 -6.36 -2.37
C ASP A 41 13.15 -7.52 -1.39
N PRO A 42 13.65 -8.68 -1.85
CA PRO A 42 13.90 -9.84 -1.00
C PRO A 42 14.78 -9.56 0.23
N SER A 43 15.68 -8.56 0.18
CA SER A 43 16.49 -8.12 1.32
C SER A 43 15.64 -7.61 2.49
N LEU A 44 14.42 -7.15 2.23
CA LEU A 44 13.48 -6.64 3.22
C LEU A 44 12.46 -7.69 3.70
N LYS A 45 12.59 -8.94 3.23
CA LYS A 45 11.69 -10.03 3.61
C LYS A 45 11.68 -10.24 5.13
N GLY A 46 10.48 -10.37 5.69
CA GLY A 46 10.28 -10.57 7.14
C GLY A 46 10.36 -9.29 7.98
N GLN A 47 10.67 -8.14 7.39
CA GLN A 47 10.77 -6.86 8.11
C GLN A 47 9.43 -6.08 8.15
N GLY A 48 8.36 -6.62 7.56
CA GLY A 48 7.03 -6.01 7.59
C GLY A 48 6.84 -4.79 6.68
N VAL A 49 7.77 -4.52 5.76
CA VAL A 49 7.74 -3.33 4.89
C VAL A 49 6.49 -3.26 4.03
N GLY A 50 6.08 -4.37 3.40
CA GLY A 50 4.85 -4.42 2.61
C GLY A 50 3.60 -4.08 3.44
N LYS A 51 3.51 -4.57 4.69
CA LYS A 51 2.40 -4.24 5.60
C LYS A 51 2.36 -2.75 5.93
N LYS A 52 3.53 -2.14 6.17
CA LYS A 52 3.67 -0.71 6.42
C LYS A 52 3.21 0.13 5.22
N LEU A 53 3.52 -0.31 4.01
CA LEU A 53 3.07 0.33 2.77
C LEU A 53 1.55 0.25 2.59
N VAL A 54 0.95 -0.93 2.81
CA VAL A 54 -0.52 -1.09 2.78
C VAL A 54 -1.20 -0.18 3.80
N ALA A 55 -0.69 -0.15 5.03
CA ALA A 55 -1.23 0.72 6.08
C ALA A 55 -1.18 2.21 5.70
N LYS A 56 -0.13 2.65 4.99
CA LYS A 56 -0.01 4.02 4.49
C LYS A 56 -1.05 4.36 3.42
N VAL A 57 -1.34 3.43 2.52
CA VAL A 57 -2.45 3.59 1.57
C VAL A 57 -3.78 3.67 2.29
N VAL A 58 -4.04 2.77 3.26
CA VAL A 58 -5.27 2.80 4.05
C VAL A 58 -5.46 4.14 4.76
N GLU A 59 -4.43 4.65 5.44
CA GLU A 59 -4.45 5.96 6.12
C GLU A 59 -4.81 7.09 5.14
N LYS A 60 -4.13 7.15 3.99
CA LYS A 60 -4.39 8.15 2.94
C LYS A 60 -5.83 8.07 2.44
N MET A 61 -6.31 6.87 2.12
CA MET A 61 -7.65 6.68 1.56
C MET A 61 -8.76 6.99 2.57
N ARG A 62 -8.54 6.76 3.88
CA ARG A 62 -9.47 7.25 4.92
C ARG A 62 -9.56 8.77 4.91
N GLY A 63 -8.42 9.46 4.81
CA GLY A 63 -8.37 10.92 4.71
C GLY A 63 -9.05 11.47 3.46
N GLU A 64 -8.97 10.73 2.35
CA GLU A 64 -9.59 11.10 1.07
C GLU A 64 -11.03 10.59 0.91
N GLN A 65 -11.59 9.93 1.92
CA GLN A 65 -12.93 9.33 1.89
C GLN A 65 -13.13 8.35 0.73
N ARG A 66 -12.09 7.57 0.43
CA ARG A 66 -12.09 6.53 -0.61
C ARG A 66 -12.04 5.15 0.03
N LYS A 67 -12.84 4.22 -0.51
CA LYS A 67 -12.69 2.79 -0.22
C LYS A 67 -11.65 2.15 -1.14
N ILE A 68 -11.09 1.03 -0.71
CA ILE A 68 -10.00 0.33 -1.39
C ILE A 68 -10.49 -0.98 -1.99
N ILE A 69 -10.13 -1.21 -3.24
CA ILE A 69 -10.20 -2.50 -3.94
C ILE A 69 -8.77 -3.08 -4.02
N PRO A 70 -8.42 -4.08 -3.19
CA PRO A 70 -7.07 -4.64 -3.18
C PRO A 70 -6.93 -5.73 -4.24
N LEU A 71 -6.53 -5.36 -5.47
CA LEU A 71 -6.36 -6.33 -6.57
C LEU A 71 -5.00 -7.05 -6.53
N CYS A 72 -3.95 -6.38 -6.07
CA CYS A 72 -2.67 -7.03 -5.83
C CYS A 72 -2.84 -8.18 -4.84
N PRO A 73 -2.35 -9.41 -5.12
CA PRO A 73 -2.52 -10.56 -4.22
C PRO A 73 -1.95 -10.32 -2.82
N PHE A 74 -0.83 -9.60 -2.72
CA PHE A 74 -0.24 -9.23 -1.43
C PHE A 74 -1.17 -8.30 -0.63
N ALA A 75 -1.66 -7.23 -1.26
CA ALA A 75 -2.60 -6.31 -0.63
C ALA A 75 -3.89 -7.02 -0.23
N LYS A 76 -4.44 -7.87 -1.12
CA LYS A 76 -5.62 -8.69 -0.82
C LYS A 76 -5.40 -9.55 0.41
N HIS A 77 -4.26 -10.22 0.51
CA HIS A 77 -3.91 -11.03 1.66
C HIS A 77 -3.82 -10.20 2.95
N GLU A 78 -3.23 -9.01 2.92
CA GLU A 78 -3.21 -8.13 4.09
C GLU A 78 -4.62 -7.69 4.50
N PHE A 79 -5.50 -7.38 3.55
CA PHE A 79 -6.91 -7.08 3.83
C PHE A 79 -7.69 -8.27 4.37
N ASP A 80 -7.48 -9.47 3.82
CA ASP A 80 -8.17 -10.69 4.26
C ASP A 80 -7.79 -11.09 5.70
N ASN A 81 -6.62 -10.68 6.19
CA ASN A 81 -6.12 -11.01 7.53
C ASN A 81 -6.18 -9.86 8.56
N THR A 82 -6.63 -8.66 8.16
CA THR A 82 -6.62 -7.47 9.02
C THR A 82 -8.03 -6.90 9.14
N ARG A 83 -8.72 -7.22 10.24
CA ARG A 83 -10.12 -6.81 10.46
C ARG A 83 -10.28 -5.30 10.54
N GLU A 84 -9.24 -4.58 10.93
CA GLU A 84 -9.21 -3.12 10.94
C GLU A 84 -9.31 -2.51 9.54
N TYR A 85 -9.26 -3.30 8.46
CA TYR A 85 -9.46 -2.83 7.09
C TYR A 85 -10.87 -3.13 6.54
N ASP A 86 -11.74 -3.80 7.31
CA ASP A 86 -13.09 -4.15 6.88
C ASP A 86 -13.96 -2.89 6.59
N ASP A 87 -13.71 -1.79 7.29
CA ASP A 87 -14.43 -0.51 7.13
C ASP A 87 -14.14 0.17 5.78
N ILE A 88 -12.89 0.07 5.33
CA ILE A 88 -12.39 0.75 4.13
C ILE A 88 -12.37 -0.15 2.90
N ARG A 89 -12.59 -1.46 3.06
CA ARG A 89 -12.71 -2.37 1.93
C ARG A 89 -13.98 -2.08 1.12
N ALA A 90 -13.83 -2.08 -0.20
CA ALA A 90 -14.93 -2.05 -1.16
C ALA A 90 -15.39 -3.46 -1.54
#